data_AF-A0A936Q1J0-F1
#
_entry.id   AF-A0A936Q1J0-F1
#
_cell.length_a   1.000
_cell.length_b   1.000
_cell.length_c   1.000
_cell.angle_alpha   90.00
_cell.angle_beta   90.00
_cell.angle_gamma   90.00
#
_symmetry.space_group_name_H-M   'P 1'
#
loop_
_entity.id
_entity.type
_entity.pdbx_description
1 polymer ?
#
loop_
_entity_poly.entity_id
_entity_poly.type
_entity_poly.pdbx_seq_one_letter_code
_entity_poly.pdbx_strand_id
1 'polypeptide(L)'
;MKTVTVRELRNQTSEILNGAENVLVTSHSHPTALIVPLKDPKNVPLEMRRQLYLTLSAQLAEQLQAKGITEDEAQRGFEDFRSVVADANVLLSASLGHAARKVFEKARVFHVITTDVAAGEVREYLPVLAAKAGLDRAPIIRVFDALPIEIVPEIGYRTRLKDAASLIGKRDPNDTTVLASP
;
A
#
# COMPACT_ATOMS: atom_id res chain seq x y z
N MET A 1 -5.00 26.67 5.24
CA MET A 1 -3.88 27.02 4.32
C MET A 1 -3.56 28.48 4.56
N LYS A 2 -2.36 28.77 5.05
CA LYS A 2 -1.91 30.12 5.40
C LYS A 2 -1.19 30.73 4.20
N THR A 3 -1.37 32.03 3.95
CA THR A 3 -0.59 32.76 2.93
C THR A 3 0.40 33.67 3.62
N VAL A 4 1.66 33.63 3.20
CA VAL A 4 2.73 34.51 3.71
C VAL A 4 3.50 35.11 2.54
N THR A 5 4.12 36.25 2.76
CA THR A 5 5.07 36.84 1.82
C THR A 5 6.46 36.22 1.98
N VAL A 6 7.31 36.33 0.95
CA VAL A 6 8.74 35.96 1.05
C VAL A 6 9.44 36.67 2.22
N ARG A 7 9.05 37.93 2.51
CA ARG A 7 9.61 38.71 3.62
C ARG A 7 9.22 38.12 4.99
N GLU A 8 7.95 37.72 5.15
CA GLU A 8 7.45 37.07 6.36
C GLU A 8 8.08 35.69 6.56
N LEU A 9 8.22 34.91 5.49
CA LEU A 9 8.93 33.62 5.52
C LEU A 9 10.34 33.79 6.07
N ARG A 10 11.10 34.77 5.57
CA ARG A 10 12.47 35.05 6.03
C ARG A 10 12.53 35.44 7.51
N ASN A 11 11.55 36.20 8.00
CA ASN A 11 11.55 36.69 9.39
C ASN A 11 11.03 35.63 10.39
N GLN A 12 10.16 34.72 9.95
CA GLN A 12 9.47 33.73 10.80
C GLN A 12 9.70 32.30 10.31
N THR A 13 10.87 32.02 9.75
CA THR A 13 11.15 30.74 9.06
C THR A 13 10.88 29.53 9.95
N SER A 14 11.44 29.53 11.16
CA SER A 14 11.31 28.40 12.08
C SER A 14 9.86 28.12 12.48
N GLU A 15 9.04 29.15 12.66
CA GLU A 15 7.63 29.00 13.05
C GLU A 15 6.80 28.47 11.86
N ILE A 16 7.05 29.00 10.67
CA ILE A 16 6.37 28.59 9.43
C ILE A 16 6.73 27.14 9.05
N LEU A 17 8.00 26.75 9.14
CA LEU A 17 8.44 25.39 8.80
C LEU A 17 8.00 24.33 9.82
N ASN A 18 7.88 24.71 11.10
CA ASN A 18 7.47 23.77 12.15
C ASN A 18 5.95 23.66 12.34
N GLY A 19 5.19 24.61 11.77
CA GLY A 19 3.73 24.63 11.79
C GLY A 19 3.11 23.41 11.10
N ALA A 20 1.86 23.11 11.47
CA ALA A 20 1.10 21.98 10.92
C ALA A 20 0.32 22.34 9.64
N GLU A 21 0.20 23.63 9.31
CA GLU A 21 -0.58 24.09 8.16
C GLU A 21 0.26 24.24 6.89
N ASN A 22 -0.34 23.94 5.73
CA ASN A 22 0.25 24.26 4.43
C ASN A 22 0.34 25.79 4.25
N VAL A 23 1.50 26.26 3.77
CA VAL A 23 1.79 27.69 3.61
C VAL A 23 2.09 28.03 2.17
N LEU A 24 1.28 28.93 1.58
CA LEU A 24 1.54 29.50 0.26
C LEU A 24 2.40 30.75 0.42
N VAL A 25 3.58 30.74 -0.17
CA VAL A 25 4.53 31.85 -0.16
C VAL A 25 4.35 32.67 -1.43
N THR A 26 4.16 33.99 -1.26
CA THR A 26 3.98 34.93 -2.37
C THR A 26 5.09 35.97 -2.43
N SER A 27 5.48 36.36 -3.65
CA SER A 27 6.33 37.51 -3.94
C SER A 27 5.53 38.48 -4.78
N HIS A 28 5.39 39.73 -4.34
CA HIS A 28 4.63 40.75 -5.07
C HIS A 28 3.24 40.25 -5.51
N SER A 29 2.51 39.60 -4.60
CA SER A 29 1.18 39.00 -4.83
C SER A 29 1.14 37.80 -5.79
N HIS A 30 2.29 37.31 -6.26
CA HIS A 30 2.38 36.12 -7.11
C HIS A 30 2.82 34.90 -6.28
N PRO A 31 2.13 33.75 -6.38
CA PRO A 31 2.59 32.49 -5.78
C PRO A 31 4.01 32.14 -6.24
N THR A 32 4.91 31.88 -5.30
CA THR A 32 6.33 31.58 -5.58
C THR A 32 6.76 30.23 -5.00
N ALA A 33 6.21 29.85 -3.86
CA ALA A 33 6.48 28.54 -3.27
C ALA A 33 5.27 28.03 -2.48
N LEU A 34 5.17 26.71 -2.35
CA LEU A 34 4.25 26.05 -1.43
C LEU A 34 5.07 25.24 -0.42
N ILE A 35 4.89 25.52 0.85
CA ILE A 35 5.49 24.77 1.95
C ILE A 35 4.43 23.81 2.48
N VAL A 36 4.73 22.52 2.41
CA VAL A 36 3.85 21.45 2.88
C VAL A 36 4.56 20.73 4.03
N PRO A 37 4.07 20.84 5.28
CA PRO A 37 4.67 20.14 6.41
C PRO A 37 4.57 18.62 6.24
N LEU A 38 5.72 17.93 6.27
CA LEU A 38 5.79 16.47 6.10
C LEU A 38 5.47 15.67 7.38
N LYS A 39 5.15 16.35 8.49
CA LYS A 39 4.86 15.70 9.79
C LYS A 39 3.58 14.85 9.74
N ASP A 40 2.60 15.24 8.92
CA ASP A 40 1.41 14.43 8.65
C ASP A 40 1.31 14.14 7.14
N PRO A 41 1.46 12.86 6.72
CA PRO A 41 1.31 12.46 5.32
C PRO A 41 -0.04 12.83 4.70
N LYS A 42 -1.08 13.10 5.50
CA LYS A 42 -2.41 13.50 4.99
C LYS A 42 -2.43 14.93 4.45
N ASN A 43 -1.50 15.79 4.87
CA ASN A 43 -1.45 17.19 4.44
C ASN A 43 -0.78 17.38 3.07
N VAL A 44 -0.11 16.34 2.58
CA VAL A 44 0.56 16.34 1.28
C VAL A 44 -0.39 15.90 0.18
N PRO A 45 -0.63 16.74 -0.86
CA PRO A 45 -1.45 16.35 -2.00
C PRO A 45 -0.99 15.03 -2.62
N LEU A 46 -1.93 14.21 -3.11
CA LEU A 46 -1.65 12.87 -3.64
C LEU A 46 -0.55 12.89 -4.71
N GLU A 47 -0.60 13.85 -5.63
CA GLU A 47 0.38 13.95 -6.72
C GLU A 47 1.79 14.26 -6.19
N MET A 48 1.90 15.15 -5.21
CA MET A 48 3.18 15.45 -4.55
C MET A 48 3.71 14.25 -3.77
N ARG A 49 2.85 13.52 -3.04
CA ARG A 49 3.24 12.28 -2.36
C ARG A 49 3.78 11.25 -3.33
N ARG A 50 3.12 11.08 -4.48
CA ARG A 50 3.53 10.17 -5.53
C ARG A 50 4.91 10.53 -6.07
N GLN A 51 5.12 11.80 -6.42
CA GLN A 51 6.41 12.26 -6.94
C GLN A 51 7.53 12.10 -5.89
N LEU A 52 7.26 12.46 -4.63
CA LEU A 52 8.20 12.28 -3.53
C LEU A 52 8.57 10.80 -3.32
N TYR A 53 7.58 9.91 -3.33
CA TYR A 53 7.79 8.46 -3.24
C TYR A 53 8.71 7.96 -4.36
N LEU A 54 8.46 8.35 -5.62
CA LEU A 54 9.28 7.94 -6.76
C LEU A 54 10.73 8.41 -6.63
N THR A 55 10.94 9.67 -6.24
CA THR A 55 12.30 10.21 -6.07
C THR A 55 13.05 9.52 -4.92
N LEU A 56 12.41 9.36 -3.76
CA LEU A 56 13.05 8.74 -2.60
C LEU A 56 13.32 7.25 -2.81
N SER A 57 12.38 6.53 -3.44
CA SER A 57 12.56 5.10 -3.75
C SER A 57 13.68 4.87 -4.77
N ALA A 58 13.84 5.75 -5.77
CA ALA A 58 14.97 5.70 -6.69
C ALA A 58 16.31 5.92 -5.96
N GLN A 59 16.39 6.92 -5.08
CA GLN A 59 17.59 7.17 -4.28
C GLN A 59 17.92 5.99 -3.34
N LEU A 60 16.91 5.38 -2.72
CA LEU A 60 17.09 4.17 -1.92
C LEU A 60 17.62 3.01 -2.78
N ALA A 61 17.06 2.81 -3.96
CA ALA A 61 17.52 1.76 -4.87
C ALA A 61 18.99 1.93 -5.27
N GLU A 62 19.42 3.16 -5.58
CA GLU A 62 20.83 3.48 -5.86
C GLU A 62 21.73 3.21 -4.64
N GLN A 63 21.29 3.58 -3.43
CA GLN A 63 22.04 3.31 -2.20
C GLN A 63 22.15 1.81 -1.89
N LEU A 64 21.09 1.04 -2.15
CA LEU A 64 21.09 -0.42 -1.97
C LEU A 64 22.05 -1.07 -2.96
N GLN A 65 22.01 -0.67 -4.24
CA GLN A 65 22.95 -1.13 -5.26
C GLN A 65 24.40 -0.79 -4.90
N ALA A 66 24.66 0.43 -4.42
CA ALA A 66 26.00 0.84 -3.98
C ALA A 66 26.52 0.02 -2.78
N LYS A 67 25.61 -0.50 -1.95
CA LYS A 67 25.93 -1.43 -0.84
C LYS A 67 26.03 -2.89 -1.29
N GLY A 68 25.88 -3.18 -2.58
CA GLY A 68 25.90 -4.54 -3.13
C GLY A 68 24.61 -5.32 -2.90
N ILE A 69 23.58 -4.71 -2.31
CA ILE A 69 22.30 -5.37 -2.05
C ILE A 69 21.54 -5.49 -3.37
N THR A 70 21.56 -6.69 -3.94
CA THR A 70 20.83 -7.03 -5.17
C THR A 70 19.35 -7.32 -4.87
N GLU A 71 18.52 -7.34 -5.91
CA GLU A 71 17.12 -7.79 -5.78
C GLU A 71 17.05 -9.21 -5.20
N ASP A 72 17.99 -10.09 -5.59
CA ASP A 72 18.10 -11.45 -5.04
C ASP A 72 18.50 -11.46 -3.55
N GLU A 73 19.33 -10.53 -3.08
CA GLU A 73 19.65 -10.39 -1.65
C GLU A 73 18.50 -9.88 -0.81
N ALA A 74 17.79 -8.86 -1.31
CA ALA A 74 16.55 -8.41 -0.69
C ALA A 74 15.53 -9.56 -0.66
N GLN A 75 15.43 -10.33 -1.74
CA GLN A 75 14.54 -11.47 -1.86
C GLN A 75 14.93 -12.64 -0.93
N ARG A 76 16.23 -12.89 -0.71
CA ARG A 76 16.72 -13.81 0.34
C ARG A 76 16.34 -13.35 1.74
N GLY A 77 16.37 -12.04 2.02
CA GLY A 77 15.82 -11.51 3.27
C GLY A 77 14.31 -11.78 3.43
N PHE A 78 13.59 -11.96 2.31
CA PHE A 78 12.20 -12.40 2.34
C PHE A 78 12.02 -13.92 2.49
N GLU A 79 13.03 -14.74 2.19
CA GLU A 79 13.00 -16.21 2.42
C GLU A 79 12.85 -16.55 3.92
N ASP A 80 13.28 -15.65 4.80
CA ASP A 80 13.07 -15.82 6.25
C ASP A 80 11.58 -15.76 6.64
N PHE A 81 10.71 -15.16 5.82
CA PHE A 81 9.26 -15.18 6.05
C PHE A 81 8.66 -16.47 5.49
N ARG A 82 8.18 -17.34 6.39
CA ARG A 82 7.53 -18.61 6.02
C ARG A 82 6.24 -18.41 5.22
N SER A 83 5.47 -17.38 5.54
CA SER A 83 4.17 -17.09 4.92
C SER A 83 3.90 -15.60 4.81
N VAL A 84 3.08 -15.23 3.83
CA VAL A 84 2.55 -13.88 3.63
C VAL A 84 1.04 -13.96 3.45
N VAL A 85 0.30 -13.08 4.13
CA VAL A 85 -1.15 -13.00 4.01
C VAL A 85 -1.53 -12.07 2.85
N ALA A 86 -2.33 -12.57 1.91
CA ALA A 86 -2.91 -11.78 0.82
C ALA A 86 -4.33 -11.34 1.17
N ASP A 87 -4.58 -10.03 1.12
CA ASP A 87 -5.93 -9.46 1.24
C ASP A 87 -6.72 -9.62 -0.08
N ALA A 88 -8.00 -9.25 -0.05
CA ALA A 88 -8.86 -9.33 -1.24
C ALA A 88 -8.32 -8.46 -2.40
N ASN A 89 -7.75 -7.29 -2.13
CA ASN A 89 -7.25 -6.39 -3.17
C ASN A 89 -6.02 -6.94 -3.92
N VAL A 90 -5.10 -7.59 -3.19
CA VAL A 90 -3.95 -8.29 -3.76
C VAL A 90 -4.42 -9.43 -4.65
N LEU A 91 -5.40 -10.22 -4.19
CA LEU A 91 -5.97 -11.32 -4.96
C LEU A 91 -6.73 -10.84 -6.21
N LEU A 92 -7.51 -9.76 -6.11
CA LEU A 92 -8.19 -9.12 -7.24
C LEU A 92 -7.18 -8.61 -8.28
N SER A 93 -6.15 -7.88 -7.82
CA SER A 93 -5.08 -7.36 -8.66
C SER A 93 -4.33 -8.49 -9.38
N ALA A 94 -4.02 -9.58 -8.68
CA ALA A 94 -3.35 -10.74 -9.27
C ALA A 94 -4.23 -11.46 -10.30
N SER A 95 -5.52 -11.64 -9.98
CA SER A 95 -6.49 -12.32 -10.85
C SER A 95 -6.75 -11.56 -12.16
N LEU A 96 -6.70 -10.22 -12.12
CA LEU A 96 -6.82 -9.35 -13.29
C LEU A 96 -5.49 -9.17 -14.06
N GLY A 97 -4.41 -9.80 -13.58
CA GLY A 97 -3.10 -9.76 -14.23
C GLY A 97 -2.31 -8.47 -14.00
N HIS A 98 -2.64 -7.69 -12.97
CA HIS A 98 -1.97 -6.44 -12.63
C HIS A 98 -0.71 -6.66 -11.77
N ALA A 99 -0.26 -5.63 -11.05
CA ALA A 99 1.03 -5.60 -10.36
C ALA A 99 1.25 -6.78 -9.39
N ALA A 100 0.20 -7.20 -8.66
CA ALA A 100 0.28 -8.30 -7.71
C ALA A 100 0.63 -9.64 -8.37
N ARG A 101 0.32 -9.84 -9.67
CA ARG A 101 0.69 -11.04 -10.43
C ARG A 101 2.17 -11.38 -10.30
N LYS A 102 3.05 -10.36 -10.27
CA LYS A 102 4.50 -10.54 -10.15
C LYS A 102 4.91 -11.17 -8.82
N VAL A 103 4.15 -10.93 -7.75
CA VAL A 103 4.37 -11.54 -6.44
C VAL A 103 4.12 -13.05 -6.54
N PHE A 104 3.04 -13.45 -7.21
CA PHE A 104 2.68 -14.87 -7.41
C PHE A 104 3.59 -15.60 -8.40
N GLU A 105 4.13 -14.92 -9.43
CA GLU A 105 5.16 -15.49 -10.31
C GLU A 105 6.44 -15.85 -9.56
N LYS A 106 6.79 -15.02 -8.57
CA LYS A 106 7.96 -15.20 -7.70
C LYS A 106 7.66 -16.00 -6.42
N ALA A 107 6.41 -16.37 -6.15
CA ALA A 107 5.95 -17.05 -4.93
C ALA A 107 6.47 -18.49 -4.77
N ARG A 108 7.49 -18.90 -5.52
CA ARG A 108 8.27 -20.11 -5.20
C ARG A 108 9.00 -20.01 -3.84
N VAL A 109 9.09 -18.79 -3.29
CA VAL A 109 9.97 -18.42 -2.18
C VAL A 109 9.23 -18.30 -0.84
N PHE A 110 7.92 -18.02 -0.83
CA PHE A 110 7.12 -17.89 0.40
C PHE A 110 5.68 -18.37 0.19
N HIS A 111 5.09 -18.92 1.25
CA HIS A 111 3.75 -19.50 1.21
C HIS A 111 2.67 -18.41 1.31
N VAL A 112 1.87 -18.21 0.26
CA VAL A 112 0.80 -17.19 0.28
C VAL A 112 -0.47 -17.78 0.88
N ILE A 113 -0.98 -17.15 1.93
CA ILE A 113 -2.23 -17.55 2.58
C ILE A 113 -3.27 -16.43 2.50
N THR A 114 -4.54 -16.78 2.60
CA THR A 114 -5.65 -15.84 2.72
C THR A 114 -6.75 -16.42 3.60
N THR A 115 -7.77 -15.63 3.95
CA THR A 115 -8.94 -16.13 4.69
C THR A 115 -10.06 -16.53 3.73
N ASP A 116 -10.94 -17.42 4.18
CA ASP A 116 -12.18 -17.75 3.48
C ASP A 116 -13.07 -16.52 3.23
N VAL A 117 -13.11 -15.57 4.17
CA VAL A 117 -13.79 -14.28 4.03
C VAL A 117 -13.20 -13.46 2.88
N ALA A 118 -11.88 -13.23 2.87
CA ALA A 118 -11.23 -12.47 1.81
C ALA A 118 -11.38 -13.16 0.44
N ALA A 119 -11.26 -14.49 0.39
CA ALA A 119 -11.52 -15.25 -0.83
C ALA A 119 -12.99 -15.15 -1.29
N GLY A 120 -13.94 -15.10 -0.35
CA GLY A 120 -15.36 -14.89 -0.62
C GLY A 120 -15.62 -13.52 -1.25
N GLU A 121 -15.05 -12.46 -0.69
CA GLU A 121 -15.12 -11.11 -1.26
C GLU A 121 -14.59 -11.09 -2.68
N VAL A 122 -13.43 -11.70 -2.93
CA VAL A 122 -12.85 -11.77 -4.29
C VAL A 122 -13.84 -12.40 -5.27
N ARG A 123 -14.48 -13.51 -4.90
CA ARG A 123 -15.48 -14.19 -5.75
C ARG A 123 -16.71 -13.33 -6.04
N GLU A 124 -17.10 -12.47 -5.11
CA GLU A 124 -18.21 -11.52 -5.30
C GLU A 124 -17.81 -10.36 -6.23
N TYR A 125 -16.61 -9.80 -6.05
CA TYR A 125 -16.16 -8.61 -6.77
C TYR A 125 -15.57 -8.91 -8.17
N LEU A 126 -14.93 -10.06 -8.37
CA LEU A 126 -14.30 -10.45 -9.65
C LEU A 126 -15.25 -10.26 -10.85
N PRO A 127 -16.50 -10.76 -10.82
CA PRO A 127 -17.43 -10.65 -11.95
C PRO A 127 -17.80 -9.21 -12.29
N VAL A 128 -17.85 -8.33 -11.28
CA VAL A 128 -18.16 -6.90 -11.44
C VAL A 128 -16.99 -6.18 -12.09
N LEU A 129 -15.76 -6.45 -11.64
CA LEU A 129 -14.55 -5.86 -12.22
C LEU A 129 -14.27 -6.38 -13.63
N ALA A 130 -14.48 -7.67 -13.87
CA ALA A 130 -14.42 -8.29 -15.20
C ALA A 130 -15.30 -7.56 -16.21
N ALA A 131 -16.58 -7.34 -15.84
CA ALA A 131 -17.53 -6.64 -16.69
C ALA A 131 -17.10 -5.20 -16.97
N LYS A 132 -16.60 -4.47 -15.96
CA LYS A 132 -16.07 -3.10 -16.12
C LYS A 132 -14.85 -3.05 -17.05
N ALA A 133 -14.03 -4.09 -17.05
CA ALA A 133 -12.85 -4.22 -17.90
C ALA A 133 -13.16 -4.77 -19.31
N GLY A 134 -14.41 -5.12 -19.61
CA GLY A 134 -14.79 -5.75 -20.88
C GLY A 134 -14.26 -7.18 -21.04
N LEU A 135 -14.03 -7.88 -19.92
CA LEU A 135 -13.48 -9.23 -19.88
C LEU A 135 -14.56 -10.27 -19.56
N ASP A 136 -14.42 -11.45 -20.14
CA ASP A 136 -15.29 -12.58 -19.81
C ASP A 136 -15.07 -13.05 -18.38
N ARG A 137 -16.17 -13.40 -17.70
CA ARG A 137 -16.15 -13.84 -16.29
C ARG A 137 -15.41 -15.15 -16.09
N ALA A 138 -15.66 -16.13 -16.96
CA ALA A 138 -15.16 -17.49 -16.78
C ALA A 138 -13.62 -17.60 -16.79
N PRO A 139 -12.88 -16.94 -17.70
CA PRO A 139 -11.43 -16.88 -17.63
C PRO A 139 -10.89 -16.32 -16.30
N ILE A 140 -11.45 -15.23 -15.80
CA ILE A 140 -10.90 -14.55 -14.61
C ILE A 140 -11.14 -15.38 -13.34
N ILE A 141 -12.30 -16.02 -13.23
CA ILE A 141 -12.57 -16.96 -12.12
C ILE A 141 -11.56 -18.10 -12.14
N ARG A 142 -11.26 -18.66 -13.32
CA ARG A 142 -10.23 -19.71 -13.45
C ARG A 142 -8.83 -19.22 -13.05
N VAL A 143 -8.48 -17.95 -13.33
CA VAL A 143 -7.21 -17.38 -12.87
C VAL A 143 -7.17 -17.33 -11.35
N PHE A 144 -8.25 -16.86 -10.71
CA PHE A 144 -8.33 -16.82 -9.25
C PHE A 144 -8.21 -18.22 -8.63
N ASP A 145 -8.96 -19.20 -9.15
CA ASP A 145 -8.92 -20.58 -8.67
C ASP A 145 -7.56 -21.27 -8.89
N ALA A 146 -6.73 -20.75 -9.81
CA ALA A 146 -5.40 -21.25 -10.10
C ALA A 146 -4.29 -20.49 -9.35
N LEU A 147 -4.61 -19.47 -8.55
CA LEU A 147 -3.61 -18.77 -7.75
C LEU A 147 -3.00 -19.76 -6.73
N PRO A 148 -1.67 -19.75 -6.53
CA PRO A 148 -1.00 -20.63 -5.57
C PRO A 148 -1.16 -20.09 -4.15
N ILE A 149 -2.39 -20.20 -3.60
CA ILE A 149 -2.77 -19.71 -2.27
C ILE A 149 -3.38 -20.82 -1.43
N GLU A 150 -3.15 -20.76 -0.11
CA GLU A 150 -3.93 -21.51 0.87
C GLU A 150 -5.04 -20.63 1.42
N ILE A 151 -6.28 -21.13 1.39
CA ILE A 151 -7.43 -20.45 2.00
C ILE A 151 -7.64 -21.05 3.39
N VAL A 152 -7.35 -20.26 4.41
CA VAL A 152 -7.53 -20.63 5.81
C VAL A 152 -9.00 -20.41 6.19
N PRO A 153 -9.71 -21.46 6.63
CA PRO A 153 -11.10 -21.31 7.07
C PRO A 153 -11.18 -20.57 8.41
N GLU A 154 -12.32 -19.95 8.70
CA GLU A 154 -12.54 -19.17 9.92
C GLU A 154 -12.13 -19.90 11.19
N ILE A 155 -12.39 -21.21 11.26
CA ILE A 155 -12.02 -22.04 12.41
C ILE A 155 -10.51 -21.99 12.75
N GLY A 156 -9.67 -21.76 11.74
CA GLY A 156 -8.22 -21.66 11.87
C GLY A 156 -7.72 -20.33 12.45
N TYR A 157 -8.55 -19.29 12.47
CA TYR A 157 -8.17 -17.95 12.97
C TYR A 157 -9.15 -17.32 13.96
N ARG A 158 -10.34 -17.88 14.19
CA ARG A 158 -11.37 -17.26 15.04
C ARG A 158 -10.90 -16.94 16.45
N THR A 159 -9.98 -17.74 16.99
CA THR A 159 -9.45 -17.55 18.35
C THR A 159 -8.60 -16.28 18.46
N ARG A 160 -8.00 -15.84 17.35
CA ARG A 160 -7.19 -14.62 17.25
C ARG A 160 -7.99 -13.39 16.83
N LEU A 161 -9.27 -13.52 16.47
CA LEU A 161 -10.09 -12.38 16.04
C LEU A 161 -10.25 -11.31 17.12
N LYS A 162 -10.34 -11.71 18.40
CA LYS A 162 -10.44 -10.75 19.51
C LYS A 162 -9.17 -9.90 19.63
N ASP A 163 -8.01 -10.54 19.50
CA ASP A 163 -6.73 -9.86 19.57
C ASP A 163 -6.54 -8.97 18.33
N ALA A 164 -6.86 -9.47 17.13
CA ALA A 164 -6.83 -8.70 15.89
C ALA A 164 -7.75 -7.46 15.96
N ALA A 165 -8.96 -7.59 16.49
CA ALA A 165 -9.88 -6.46 16.67
C ALA A 165 -9.32 -5.38 17.61
N SER A 166 -8.49 -5.77 18.60
CA SER A 166 -7.81 -4.81 19.47
C SER A 166 -6.65 -4.08 18.77
N LEU A 167 -6.06 -4.69 17.74
CA LEU A 167 -4.92 -4.19 17.00
C LEU A 167 -5.28 -3.35 15.76
N ILE A 168 -6.50 -3.51 15.22
CA ILE A 168 -6.88 -2.91 13.94
C ILE A 168 -6.97 -1.37 13.97
N GLY A 169 -7.13 -0.79 15.15
CA GLY A 169 -7.13 0.66 15.37
C GLY A 169 -8.27 1.37 14.61
N LYS A 170 -7.93 2.33 13.74
CA LYS A 170 -8.89 3.12 12.93
C LYS A 170 -9.13 2.56 11.52
N ARG A 171 -8.64 1.34 11.22
CA ARG A 171 -8.84 0.69 9.92
C ARG A 171 -10.22 0.03 9.84
N ASP A 172 -10.58 -0.48 8.66
CA ASP A 172 -11.84 -1.19 8.47
C ASP A 172 -11.91 -2.41 9.41
N PRO A 173 -12.93 -2.52 10.27
CA PRO A 173 -13.11 -3.68 11.14
C PRO A 173 -13.23 -5.02 10.36
N ASN A 174 -13.62 -4.99 9.09
CA ASN A 174 -13.71 -6.20 8.26
C ASN A 174 -12.33 -6.79 7.91
N ASP A 175 -11.28 -5.97 7.96
CA ASP A 175 -9.88 -6.41 7.72
C ASP A 175 -9.31 -7.22 8.91
N THR A 176 -10.08 -7.41 9.98
CA THR A 176 -9.65 -8.18 11.16
C THR A 176 -9.36 -9.64 10.85
N THR A 177 -9.99 -10.21 9.82
CA THR A 177 -9.77 -11.61 9.42
C THR A 177 -8.37 -11.81 8.86
N VAL A 178 -7.92 -10.91 7.98
CA VAL A 178 -6.56 -10.89 7.41
C VAL A 178 -5.52 -10.74 8.53
N LEU A 179 -5.80 -9.88 9.52
CA LEU A 179 -4.91 -9.67 10.67
C LEU A 179 -4.88 -10.85 11.65
N ALA A 180 -5.96 -11.63 11.73
CA ALA A 180 -6.04 -12.84 12.56
C ALA A 180 -5.43 -14.09 11.89
N SER A 181 -5.10 -14.00 10.59
CA SER A 181 -4.49 -15.08 9.82
C SER A 181 -3.16 -15.55 10.45
N PRO A 182 -2.84 -16.86 10.40
CA PRO A 182 -1.65 -17.44 11.02
C PRO A 182 -0.31 -17.02 10.37
#